data_AF-M9X4G1-F1
#
_entry.id   AF-M9X4G1-F1
#
_cell.length_a   1.000
_cell.length_b   1.000
_cell.length_c   1.000
_cell.angle_alpha   90.00
_cell.angle_beta   90.00
_cell.angle_gamma   90.00
#
_symmetry.space_group_name_H-M   'P 1'
#
loop_
_entity.id
_entity.type
_entity.pdbx_description
1 polymer ?
#
loop_
_entity_poly.entity_id
_entity_poly.type
_entity_poly.pdbx_seq_one_letter_code
_entity_poly.pdbx_strand_id
1 'polypeptide(L)'
;MSSAQEMLSRFGDADRCLRHLERSRQELLQLVEGLTDGVLLGRPGPEVWSPAEVLEHLALVEESAGKIIRRLRKVALGEAEPFPPPPPGRTRPDGRFLAPPPMEPKGGLTRAQLLERLEAVRQRLLLEVAESGERLPRPPTYAHPFFGELTALGWLQTLAYHERHHLQQLRQRLSRLAP
;
A
#
# COMPACT_ATOMS: atom_id res chain seq x y z
N MET A 1 15.73 16.05 5.61
CA MET A 1 14.90 14.92 5.14
C MET A 1 15.24 14.68 3.68
N SER A 2 15.13 13.45 3.16
CA SER A 2 15.34 13.22 1.72
C SER A 2 14.17 13.79 0.91
N SER A 3 14.38 14.09 -0.38
CA SER A 3 13.31 14.51 -1.30
C SER A 3 12.11 13.54 -1.31
N ALA A 4 12.37 12.24 -1.10
CA ALA A 4 11.35 11.22 -1.00
C ALA A 4 10.52 11.32 0.29
N GLN A 5 11.13 11.67 1.43
CA GLN A 5 10.41 11.90 2.69
C GLN A 5 9.61 13.22 2.68
N GLU A 6 10.09 14.24 1.96
CA GLU A 6 9.35 15.49 1.74
C GLU A 6 8.08 15.26 0.89
N MET A 7 8.08 14.27 0.00
CA MET A 7 6.86 13.85 -0.71
C MET A 7 5.83 13.27 0.27
N LEU A 8 6.27 12.42 1.22
CA LEU A 8 5.40 11.76 2.18
C LEU A 8 4.80 12.72 3.21
N SER A 9 5.56 13.74 3.64
CA SER A 9 5.07 14.72 4.61
C SER A 9 3.83 15.50 4.12
N ARG A 10 3.61 15.57 2.80
CA ARG A 10 2.41 16.18 2.20
C ARG A 10 1.12 15.45 2.56
N PHE A 11 1.18 14.19 3.00
CA PHE A 11 0.02 13.44 3.48
C PHE A 11 -0.36 13.79 4.93
N GLY A 12 0.49 14.52 5.66
CA GLY A 12 0.19 15.06 6.99
C GLY A 12 0.18 14.02 8.10
N ASP A 13 -0.69 14.23 9.08
CA ASP A 13 -0.86 13.37 10.25
C ASP A 13 -1.65 12.07 9.94
N ALA A 14 -1.85 11.26 10.97
CA ALA A 14 -2.53 9.98 10.86
C ALA A 14 -3.97 10.15 10.35
N ASP A 15 -4.74 11.10 10.90
CA ASP A 15 -6.12 11.33 10.49
C ASP A 15 -6.22 11.73 9.01
N ARG A 16 -5.30 12.58 8.55
CA ARG A 16 -5.24 12.97 7.15
C ARG A 16 -4.87 11.79 6.25
N CYS A 17 -3.93 10.94 6.65
CA CYS A 17 -3.60 9.72 5.93
C CYS A 17 -4.81 8.77 5.86
N LEU A 18 -5.52 8.56 6.97
CA LEU A 18 -6.73 7.72 7.01
C LEU A 18 -7.83 8.26 6.10
N ARG A 19 -8.06 9.58 6.07
CA ARG A 19 -9.00 10.18 5.10
C ARG A 19 -8.58 9.97 3.64
N HIS A 20 -7.27 10.01 3.35
CA HIS A 20 -6.76 9.75 2.01
C HIS A 20 -6.95 8.27 1.61
N LEU A 21 -6.67 7.34 2.52
CA LEU A 21 -6.86 5.91 2.32
C LEU A 21 -8.34 5.56 2.14
N GLU A 22 -9.23 6.14 2.95
CA GLU A 22 -10.66 5.90 2.85
C GLU A 22 -11.20 6.39 1.49
N ARG A 23 -10.88 7.63 1.12
CA ARG A 23 -11.28 8.17 -0.17
C ARG A 23 -10.73 7.35 -1.34
N SER A 24 -9.45 6.96 -1.27
CA SER A 24 -8.83 6.19 -2.35
C SER A 24 -9.44 4.79 -2.47
N ARG A 25 -9.78 4.14 -1.35
CA ARG A 25 -10.45 2.85 -1.33
C ARG A 25 -11.85 2.94 -1.91
N GLN A 26 -12.66 3.92 -1.48
CA GLN A 26 -14.00 4.13 -2.04
C GLN A 26 -13.96 4.33 -3.56
N GLU A 27 -13.07 5.20 -4.03
CA GLU A 27 -12.87 5.46 -5.46
C GLU A 27 -12.39 4.22 -6.23
N LEU A 28 -11.55 3.38 -5.61
CA LEU A 28 -11.07 2.13 -6.18
C LEU A 28 -12.19 1.08 -6.29
N LEU A 29 -13.00 0.93 -5.24
CA LEU A 29 -14.12 0.00 -5.23
C LEU A 29 -15.17 0.37 -6.27
N GLN A 30 -15.53 1.66 -6.37
CA GLN A 30 -16.43 2.17 -7.42
C GLN A 30 -15.88 1.89 -8.83
N LEU A 31 -14.58 2.10 -9.03
CA LEU A 31 -13.95 1.80 -10.32
C LEU A 31 -14.06 0.31 -10.66
N VAL A 32 -13.79 -0.58 -9.70
CA VAL A 32 -13.82 -2.03 -9.88
C VAL A 32 -15.24 -2.58 -10.08
N GLU A 33 -16.23 -2.00 -9.39
CA GLU A 33 -17.64 -2.36 -9.53
C GLU A 33 -18.13 -2.18 -10.97
N GLY A 34 -17.69 -1.11 -11.65
CA GLY A 34 -18.01 -0.84 -13.04
C GLY A 34 -17.32 -1.75 -14.07
N LEU A 35 -16.39 -2.62 -13.66
CA LEU A 35 -15.67 -3.52 -14.58
C LEU A 35 -16.40 -4.87 -14.71
N THR A 36 -16.36 -5.45 -15.90
CA THR A 36 -16.66 -6.88 -16.09
C THR A 36 -15.50 -7.74 -15.58
N ASP A 37 -15.76 -9.00 -15.24
CA ASP A 37 -14.69 -9.92 -14.82
C ASP A 37 -13.64 -10.15 -15.91
N GLY A 38 -14.02 -10.10 -17.19
CA GLY A 38 -13.06 -10.18 -18.30
C GLY A 38 -12.03 -9.04 -18.28
N VAL A 39 -12.46 -7.81 -17.94
CA VAL A 39 -11.56 -6.65 -17.82
C VAL A 39 -10.78 -6.69 -16.50
N LEU A 40 -11.44 -7.03 -15.39
CA LEU A 40 -10.84 -7.07 -14.06
C LEU A 40 -9.73 -8.13 -13.97
N LEU A 41 -9.98 -9.33 -14.48
CA LEU A 41 -9.06 -10.47 -14.39
C LEU A 41 -8.09 -10.55 -15.58
N GLY A 42 -8.45 -9.94 -16.72
CA GLY A 42 -7.63 -9.96 -17.93
C GLY A 42 -6.35 -9.14 -17.81
N ARG A 43 -5.22 -9.74 -18.18
CA ARG A 43 -3.95 -9.01 -18.35
C ARG A 43 -3.94 -8.30 -19.71
N PRO A 44 -3.66 -6.98 -19.76
CA PRO A 44 -3.52 -6.26 -21.03
C PRO A 44 -2.26 -6.66 -21.83
N GLY A 45 -1.28 -7.29 -21.18
CA GLY A 45 -0.06 -7.78 -21.82
C GLY A 45 0.81 -8.59 -20.84
N PRO A 46 1.86 -9.28 -21.32
CA PRO A 46 2.65 -10.22 -20.51
C PRO A 46 3.25 -9.61 -19.25
N GLU A 47 3.75 -8.37 -19.35
CA GLU A 47 4.45 -7.65 -18.29
C GLU A 47 3.56 -6.61 -17.57
N VAL A 48 2.24 -6.67 -17.80
CA VAL A 48 1.27 -5.71 -17.26
C VAL A 48 0.28 -6.44 -16.38
N TRP A 49 0.28 -6.08 -15.10
CA TRP A 49 -0.70 -6.60 -14.15
C TRP A 49 -2.12 -6.26 -14.56
N SER A 50 -3.02 -7.23 -14.43
CA SER A 50 -4.45 -7.01 -14.50
C SER A 50 -4.92 -6.09 -13.37
N PRO A 51 -6.11 -5.47 -13.48
CA PRO A 51 -6.68 -4.74 -12.36
C PRO A 51 -6.78 -5.57 -11.08
N ALA A 52 -7.14 -6.86 -11.17
CA ALA A 52 -7.19 -7.78 -10.05
C ALA A 52 -5.82 -7.99 -9.37
N GLU A 53 -4.76 -8.10 -10.16
CA GLU A 53 -3.38 -8.22 -9.64
C GLU A 53 -2.91 -6.92 -8.96
N VAL A 54 -3.37 -5.76 -9.44
CA VAL A 54 -3.14 -4.48 -8.73
C VAL A 54 -3.86 -4.47 -7.38
N LEU A 55 -5.11 -4.98 -7.30
CA LEU A 55 -5.83 -5.10 -6.02
C LEU A 55 -5.11 -6.04 -5.05
N GLU A 56 -4.62 -7.18 -5.54
CA GLU A 56 -3.85 -8.11 -4.71
C GLU A 56 -2.55 -7.45 -4.19
N HIS A 57 -1.84 -6.73 -5.05
CA HIS A 57 -0.64 -5.97 -4.66
C HIS A 57 -0.95 -4.94 -3.57
N LEU A 58 -2.04 -4.18 -3.71
CA LEU A 58 -2.49 -3.22 -2.70
C LEU A 58 -2.73 -3.91 -1.35
N ALA A 59 -3.41 -5.06 -1.36
CA ALA A 59 -3.66 -5.82 -0.14
C ALA A 59 -2.37 -6.34 0.52
N LEU A 60 -1.42 -6.85 -0.28
CA LEU A 60 -0.11 -7.32 0.22
C LEU A 60 0.70 -6.20 0.87
N VAL A 61 0.75 -5.03 0.24
CA VAL A 61 1.49 -3.86 0.75
C VAL A 61 0.84 -3.32 2.02
N GLU A 62 -0.48 -3.17 2.05
CA GLU A 62 -1.22 -2.70 3.23
C GLU A 62 -1.07 -3.66 4.42
N GLU A 63 -1.16 -4.98 4.18
CA GLU A 63 -0.92 -6.00 5.20
C GLU A 63 0.50 -5.92 5.79
N SER A 64 1.50 -5.77 4.92
CA SER A 64 2.90 -5.66 5.32
C SER A 64 3.16 -4.41 6.16
N ALA A 65 2.68 -3.26 5.71
CA ALA A 65 2.81 -2.00 6.43
C ALA A 65 2.08 -2.03 7.78
N GLY A 66 0.87 -2.62 7.86
CA GLY A 66 0.18 -2.82 9.12
C GLY A 66 0.99 -3.65 10.13
N LYS A 67 1.63 -4.74 9.66
CA LYS A 67 2.54 -5.55 10.50
C LYS A 67 3.77 -4.75 10.98
N ILE A 68 4.30 -3.86 10.15
CA ILE A 68 5.43 -3.00 10.51
C ILE A 68 5.00 -1.94 11.54
N ILE A 69 3.85 -1.28 11.34
CA ILE A 69 3.29 -0.32 12.30
C ILE A 69 3.10 -0.98 13.67
N ARG A 70 2.51 -2.18 13.69
CA ARG A 70 2.38 -2.99 14.91
C ARG A 70 3.74 -3.25 15.57
N ARG A 71 4.73 -3.68 14.80
CA ARG A 71 6.07 -3.98 15.31
C ARG A 71 6.74 -2.74 15.91
N LEU A 72 6.65 -1.60 15.23
CA LEU A 72 7.18 -0.32 15.72
C LEU A 72 6.51 0.08 17.04
N ARG A 73 5.18 -0.10 17.16
CA ARG A 73 4.46 0.11 18.43
C ARG A 73 5.03 -0.76 19.55
N LYS A 74 5.15 -2.07 19.30
CA LYS A 74 5.68 -3.04 20.29
C LYS A 74 7.09 -2.68 20.76
N VAL A 75 7.99 -2.35 19.84
CA VAL A 75 9.34 -1.92 20.18
C VAL A 75 9.33 -0.61 20.97
N ALA A 76 8.45 0.34 20.62
CA ALA A 76 8.26 1.57 21.41
C ALA A 76 7.75 1.30 22.84
N LEU A 77 7.10 0.16 23.09
CA LEU A 77 6.67 -0.31 24.40
C LEU A 77 7.73 -1.16 25.13
N GLY A 78 8.91 -1.33 24.54
CA GLY A 78 10.02 -2.11 25.12
C GLY A 78 9.95 -3.61 24.86
N GLU A 79 9.04 -4.09 23.99
CA GLU A 79 9.02 -5.50 23.58
C GLU A 79 10.21 -5.83 22.66
N ALA A 80 10.80 -7.01 22.86
CA ALA A 80 11.85 -7.55 22.00
C ALA A 80 11.26 -8.11 20.70
N GLU A 81 11.12 -7.26 19.68
CA GLU A 81 10.65 -7.65 18.35
C GLU A 81 11.77 -7.48 17.31
N PRO A 82 12.28 -8.58 16.71
CA PRO A 82 13.32 -8.49 15.70
C PRO A 82 12.78 -7.88 14.40
N PHE A 83 13.56 -6.96 13.84
CA PHE A 83 13.34 -6.45 12.48
C PHE A 83 14.15 -7.30 11.50
N PRO A 84 13.52 -7.98 10.53
CA PRO A 84 14.28 -8.58 9.44
C PRO A 84 14.94 -7.48 8.62
N PRO A 85 16.07 -7.75 7.95
CA PRO A 85 16.64 -6.82 6.98
C PRO A 85 15.57 -6.41 5.96
N PRO A 86 15.38 -5.10 5.70
CA PRO A 86 14.42 -4.67 4.69
C PRO A 86 14.88 -5.15 3.31
N PRO A 87 13.95 -5.57 2.43
CA PRO A 87 14.33 -5.97 1.09
C PRO A 87 14.89 -4.76 0.32
N PRO A 88 15.90 -4.95 -0.55
CA PRO A 88 16.43 -3.85 -1.35
C PRO A 88 15.35 -3.33 -2.31
N GLY A 89 15.20 -2.02 -2.38
CA GLY A 89 14.40 -1.38 -3.43
C GLY A 89 15.11 -1.48 -4.78
N ARG A 90 14.40 -1.91 -5.81
CA ARG A 90 14.90 -1.94 -7.19
C ARG A 90 14.03 -1.07 -8.08
N THR A 91 14.64 -0.46 -9.10
CA THR A 91 13.93 0.33 -10.10
C THR A 91 14.12 -0.28 -11.49
N ARG A 92 13.10 -0.12 -12.33
CA ARG A 92 13.18 -0.40 -13.77
C ARG A 92 14.05 0.67 -14.45
N PRO A 93 14.56 0.41 -15.68
CA PRO A 93 15.28 1.40 -16.46
C PRO A 93 14.47 2.69 -16.73
N ASP A 94 13.14 2.60 -16.75
CA ASP A 94 12.23 3.74 -16.90
C ASP A 94 11.92 4.49 -15.59
N GLY A 95 12.63 4.15 -14.50
CA GLY A 95 12.51 4.81 -13.21
C GLY A 95 11.38 4.30 -12.30
N ARG A 96 10.54 3.36 -12.77
CA ARG A 96 9.46 2.81 -11.93
C ARG A 96 9.98 1.84 -10.88
N PHE A 97 9.37 1.83 -9.71
CA PHE A 97 9.68 0.86 -8.66
C PHE A 97 9.29 -0.56 -9.10
N LEU A 98 10.18 -1.51 -8.86
CA LEU A 98 9.88 -2.93 -8.93
C LEU A 98 9.36 -3.36 -7.57
N ALA A 99 8.16 -3.94 -7.53
CA ALA A 99 7.64 -4.49 -6.29
C ALA A 99 8.64 -5.52 -5.74
N PRO A 100 8.96 -5.48 -4.43
CA PRO A 100 9.73 -6.55 -3.81
C PRO A 100 9.02 -7.90 -3.99
N PRO A 101 9.73 -9.03 -4.15
CA PRO A 101 9.10 -10.31 -4.47
C PRO A 101 7.94 -10.73 -3.54
N PRO A 102 8.00 -10.50 -2.21
CA PRO A 102 6.87 -10.81 -1.32
C PRO A 102 5.60 -9.99 -1.59
N MET A 103 5.75 -8.85 -2.26
CA MET A 103 4.67 -7.90 -2.59
C MET A 103 4.19 -8.07 -4.04
N GLU A 104 4.75 -8.99 -4.81
CA GLU A 104 4.25 -9.29 -6.14
C GLU A 104 2.91 -10.07 -6.05
N PRO A 105 1.91 -9.72 -6.87
CA PRO A 105 0.66 -10.47 -6.92
C PRO A 105 0.89 -11.87 -7.49
N LYS A 106 0.19 -12.87 -6.94
CA LYS A 106 0.27 -14.25 -7.40
C LYS A 106 -0.78 -14.57 -8.45
N GLY A 107 -1.85 -13.78 -8.51
CA GLY A 107 -3.02 -14.05 -9.33
C GLY A 107 -3.87 -15.21 -8.80
N GLY A 108 -4.96 -15.50 -9.50
CA GLY A 108 -5.86 -16.62 -9.18
C GLY A 108 -6.93 -16.33 -8.12
N LEU A 109 -6.95 -15.14 -7.54
CA LEU A 109 -8.04 -14.72 -6.64
C LEU A 109 -9.26 -14.26 -7.46
N THR A 110 -10.44 -14.64 -6.99
CA THR A 110 -11.72 -14.11 -7.50
C THR A 110 -11.94 -12.66 -7.06
N ARG A 111 -12.86 -11.95 -7.75
CA ARG A 111 -13.30 -10.62 -7.34
C ARG A 111 -13.69 -10.59 -5.85
N ALA A 112 -14.52 -11.52 -5.40
CA ALA A 112 -14.99 -11.58 -4.02
C ALA A 112 -13.83 -11.72 -3.02
N GLN A 113 -12.88 -12.64 -3.28
CA GLN A 113 -11.71 -12.84 -2.43
C GLN A 113 -10.80 -11.61 -2.38
N LEU A 114 -10.64 -10.87 -3.49
CA LEU A 114 -9.87 -9.64 -3.52
C LEU A 114 -10.52 -8.55 -2.66
N LEU A 115 -11.83 -8.37 -2.79
CA LEU A 115 -12.57 -7.37 -2.01
C LEU A 115 -12.57 -7.70 -0.51
N GLU A 116 -12.82 -8.97 -0.17
CA GLU A 116 -12.74 -9.45 1.22
C GLU A 116 -11.34 -9.22 1.82
N ARG A 117 -10.29 -9.55 1.05
CA ARG A 117 -8.92 -9.36 1.51
C ARG A 117 -8.59 -7.89 1.72
N LEU A 118 -8.97 -7.01 0.80
CA LEU A 118 -8.78 -5.57 0.91
C LEU A 118 -9.46 -5.01 2.16
N GLU A 119 -10.69 -5.45 2.45
CA GLU A 119 -11.41 -5.05 3.66
C GLU A 119 -10.70 -5.54 4.92
N ALA A 120 -10.33 -6.82 4.97
CA ALA A 120 -9.67 -7.41 6.13
C ALA A 120 -8.34 -6.71 6.48
N VAL A 121 -7.52 -6.38 5.47
CA VAL A 121 -6.24 -5.67 5.71
C VAL A 121 -6.47 -4.23 6.14
N ARG A 122 -7.53 -3.57 5.65
CA ARG A 122 -7.91 -2.21 6.07
C ARG A 122 -8.34 -2.18 7.52
N GLN A 123 -9.21 -3.09 7.93
CA GLN A 123 -9.64 -3.21 9.32
C GLN A 123 -8.46 -3.46 10.25
N ARG A 124 -7.55 -4.36 9.86
CA ARG A 124 -6.32 -4.59 10.63
C ARG A 124 -5.48 -3.32 10.73
N LEU A 125 -5.25 -2.60 9.62
CA LEU A 125 -4.48 -1.36 9.63
C LEU A 125 -5.08 -0.32 10.58
N LEU A 126 -6.41 -0.11 10.54
CA LEU A 126 -7.10 0.84 11.40
C LEU A 126 -6.89 0.52 12.89
N LEU A 127 -6.95 -0.77 13.27
CA LEU A 127 -6.64 -1.21 14.63
C LEU A 127 -5.20 -0.89 15.01
N GLU A 128 -4.22 -1.20 14.14
CA GLU A 128 -2.81 -0.96 14.45
C GLU A 128 -2.49 0.54 14.57
N VAL A 129 -3.13 1.38 13.76
CA VAL A 129 -2.99 2.85 13.81
C VAL A 129 -3.62 3.38 15.10
N ALA A 130 -4.84 2.94 15.46
CA ALA A 130 -5.53 3.37 16.67
C ALA A 130 -4.75 2.98 17.94
N GLU A 131 -4.26 1.74 18.02
CA GLU A 131 -3.46 1.27 19.16
C GLU A 131 -2.10 1.98 19.27
N SER A 132 -1.56 2.48 18.16
CA SER A 132 -0.30 3.23 18.17
C SER A 132 -0.49 4.67 18.67
N GLY A 133 -1.59 5.32 18.32
CA GLY A 133 -1.95 6.66 18.77
C GLY A 133 -0.82 7.68 18.58
N GLU A 134 -0.53 8.47 19.62
CA GLU A 134 0.50 9.51 19.60
C GLU A 134 1.95 9.01 19.41
N ARG A 135 2.18 7.69 19.41
CA ARG A 135 3.50 7.11 19.14
C ARG A 135 3.82 7.05 17.64
N LEU A 136 2.82 7.14 16.77
CA LEU A 136 3.01 7.07 15.31
C LEU A 136 4.16 7.95 14.78
N PRO A 137 4.25 9.25 15.14
CA PRO A 137 5.32 10.12 14.64
C PRO A 137 6.66 9.94 15.36
N ARG A 138 6.75 9.09 16.40
CA ARG A 138 7.93 8.98 17.26
C ARG A 138 8.79 7.77 16.86
N PRO A 139 10.08 7.73 17.26
CA PRO A 139 10.89 6.52 17.17
C PRO A 139 10.21 5.34 17.87
N PRO A 140 10.51 4.08 17.48
CA PRO A 140 11.58 3.68 16.55
C PRO A 140 11.23 3.90 15.06
N THR A 141 12.23 3.70 14.19
CA THR A 141 12.06 3.69 12.73
C THR A 141 12.34 2.30 12.15
N TYR A 142 11.84 2.06 10.95
CA TYR A 142 12.22 0.91 10.13
C TYR A 142 12.35 1.33 8.67
N ALA A 143 13.43 0.94 8.02
CA ALA A 143 13.72 1.29 6.64
C ALA A 143 12.70 0.74 5.63
N HIS A 144 12.13 1.65 4.85
CA HIS A 144 11.33 1.36 3.67
C HIS A 144 12.22 1.20 2.43
N PRO A 145 11.98 0.21 1.54
CA PRO A 145 12.82 -0.08 0.37
C PRO A 145 13.11 1.12 -0.55
N PHE A 146 12.18 2.07 -0.63
CA PHE A 146 12.25 3.25 -1.51
C PHE A 146 12.30 4.61 -0.79
N PHE A 147 11.98 4.65 0.52
CA PHE A 147 11.78 5.91 1.24
C PHE A 147 12.70 6.06 2.47
N GLY A 148 13.60 5.09 2.71
CA GLY A 148 14.56 5.13 3.80
C GLY A 148 13.92 4.90 5.17
N GLU A 149 14.58 5.34 6.23
CA GLU A 149 14.09 5.20 7.60
C GLU A 149 12.78 5.95 7.83
N LEU A 150 11.75 5.24 8.29
CA LEU A 150 10.42 5.80 8.55
C LEU A 150 9.91 5.40 9.94
N THR A 151 9.27 6.34 10.62
CA THR A 151 8.42 6.06 11.79
C THR A 151 7.14 5.35 11.35
N ALA A 152 6.30 4.91 12.29
CA ALA A 152 5.01 4.31 11.94
C ALA A 152 4.09 5.27 11.19
N LEU A 153 4.15 6.58 11.47
CA LEU A 153 3.47 7.60 10.67
C LEU A 153 4.03 7.64 9.24
N GLY A 154 5.35 7.56 9.07
CA GLY A 154 5.97 7.50 7.75
C GLY A 154 5.46 6.31 6.92
N TRP A 155 5.36 5.13 7.53
CA TRP A 155 4.77 3.94 6.90
C TRP A 155 3.28 4.11 6.56
N LEU A 156 2.52 4.83 7.39
CA LEU A 156 1.12 5.15 7.06
C LEU A 156 1.02 6.15 5.89
N GLN A 157 1.92 7.13 5.82
CA GLN A 157 2.01 8.07 4.70
C GLN A 157 2.36 7.37 3.39
N THR A 158 3.24 6.34 3.41
CA THR A 158 3.53 5.57 2.19
C THR A 158 2.30 4.83 1.67
N LEU A 159 1.44 4.29 2.55
CA LEU A 159 0.19 3.67 2.14
C LEU A 159 -0.77 4.67 1.48
N ALA A 160 -0.94 5.85 2.07
CA ALA A 160 -1.81 6.89 1.50
C ALA A 160 -1.34 7.34 0.11
N TYR A 161 -0.02 7.44 -0.09
CA TYR A 161 0.58 7.65 -1.40
C TYR A 161 0.33 6.49 -2.36
N HIS A 162 0.65 5.27 -1.92
CA HIS A 162 0.70 4.06 -2.74
C HIS A 162 -0.67 3.70 -3.32
N GLU A 163 -1.72 3.71 -2.49
CA GLU A 163 -3.07 3.40 -2.96
C GLU A 163 -3.56 4.45 -3.98
N ARG A 164 -3.33 5.74 -3.69
CA ARG A 164 -3.69 6.81 -4.62
C ARG A 164 -2.94 6.70 -5.95
N HIS A 165 -1.65 6.34 -5.90
CA HIS A 165 -0.82 6.15 -7.08
C HIS A 165 -1.35 5.02 -7.97
N HIS A 166 -1.66 3.85 -7.40
CA HIS A 166 -2.18 2.72 -8.16
C HIS A 166 -3.60 2.95 -8.69
N LEU A 167 -4.46 3.63 -7.94
CA LEU A 167 -5.77 4.06 -8.42
C LEU A 167 -5.65 4.94 -9.68
N GLN A 168 -4.73 5.92 -9.66
CA GLN A 168 -4.49 6.77 -10.83
C GLN A 168 -3.96 5.97 -12.02
N GLN A 169 -3.03 5.03 -11.80
CA GLN A 169 -2.54 4.17 -12.86
C GLN A 169 -3.66 3.31 -13.47
N LEU A 170 -4.54 2.73 -12.64
CA LEU A 170 -5.67 1.95 -13.13
C LEU A 170 -6.61 2.79 -13.99
N ARG A 171 -6.99 3.99 -13.52
CA ARG A 171 -7.84 4.90 -14.31
C ARG A 171 -7.23 5.24 -15.66
N GLN A 172 -5.94 5.59 -15.69
CA GLN A 172 -5.24 5.91 -16.94
C GLN A 172 -5.15 4.73 -17.91
N ARG A 173 -5.02 3.51 -17.39
CA ARG A 173 -4.99 2.29 -18.23
C ARG A 173 -6.38 1.99 -18.79
N LEU A 174 -7.40 2.02 -17.94
CA LEU A 174 -8.77 1.71 -18.32
C LEU A 174 -9.35 2.74 -19.30
N SER A 175 -9.02 4.03 -19.15
CA SER A 175 -9.45 5.06 -20.10
C SER A 175 -8.87 4.88 -21.51
N ARG A 176 -7.75 4.15 -21.66
CA ARG A 176 -7.15 3.84 -22.97
C ARG A 176 -7.73 2.58 -23.61
N LEU A 177 -8.56 1.84 -22.88
CA LEU A 177 -9.26 0.64 -23.35
C LEU A 177 -10.72 0.94 -23.73
N ALA A 178 -11.22 2.14 -23.43
CA ALA A 178 -12.51 2.59 -23.90
C ALA A 178 -12.44 2.90 -25.42
N PRO A 179 -13.39 2.41 -26.23
CA PRO A 179 -13.42 2.63 -27.68
C PRO A 179 -13.62 4.10 -28.07
#